data_AF-A0A3D5HK28-F1
#
_entry.id   AF-A0A3D5HK28-F1
#
_cell.length_a   1.000
_cell.length_b   1.000
_cell.length_c   1.000
_cell.angle_alpha   90.00
_cell.angle_beta   90.00
_cell.angle_gamma   90.00
#
_symmetry.space_group_name_H-M   'P 1'
#
loop_
_entity.id
_entity.type
_entity.pdbx_description
1 polymer ?
#
loop_
_entity_poly.entity_id
_entity_poly.type
_entity_poly.pdbx_seq_one_letter_code
_entity_poly.pdbx_strand_id
1 'polypeptide(L)' 'MAKLPGWTRVQHLWIDEQVKEQVMLTLWYSRKSCAYAPHILLYETGVEFKVRHVDFAENEQTSPDFLSINPKGRVPALVT' A
#
# COMPACT_ATOMS: atom_id res chain seq x y z
N MET A 1 -12.30 41.39 36.07
CA MET A 1 -13.19 40.29 35.63
C MET A 1 -13.73 40.61 34.24
N ALA A 2 -13.09 40.09 33.20
CA ALA A 2 -13.63 40.07 31.85
C ALA A 2 -13.54 38.62 31.37
N LYS A 3 -14.69 38.00 31.16
CA LYS A 3 -14.85 36.58 30.82
C LYS A 3 -14.29 36.32 29.41
N LEU A 4 -13.45 35.30 29.29
CA LEU A 4 -12.92 34.78 28.03
C LEU A 4 -14.08 34.24 27.15
N PRO A 5 -14.03 34.39 25.81
CA PRO A 5 -15.08 33.90 24.93
C PRO A 5 -15.04 32.38 24.77
N GLY A 6 -16.24 31.81 24.68
CA GLY A 6 -16.57 30.39 24.72
C GLY A 6 -15.94 29.53 23.62
N TRP A 7 -15.30 28.46 24.07
CA TRP A 7 -14.92 27.32 23.25
C TRP A 7 -16.17 26.47 22.98
N THR A 8 -16.94 26.81 21.95
CA THR A 8 -18.01 25.93 21.44
C THR A 8 -18.37 26.24 19.99
N ARG A 9 -17.59 25.70 19.03
CA ARG A 9 -18.12 25.28 17.71
C ARG A 9 -17.13 24.37 16.97
N VAL A 10 -17.52 23.10 16.83
CA VAL A 10 -17.07 22.07 15.86
C VAL A 10 -15.76 22.32 15.10
N GLN A 11 -14.68 21.66 15.54
CA GLN A 11 -13.55 21.29 14.68
C GLN A 11 -13.75 19.87 14.12
N HIS A 12 -14.98 19.57 13.70
CA HIS A 12 -15.28 18.43 12.85
C HIS A 12 -15.53 19.01 11.46
N LEU A 13 -14.98 18.35 10.44
CA LEU A 13 -15.13 18.63 9.00
C LEU A 13 -14.20 19.74 8.51
N TRP A 14 -13.18 19.38 7.72
CA TRP A 14 -12.47 20.14 6.66
C TRP A 14 -11.08 19.55 6.34
N ILE A 15 -10.72 18.37 6.87
CA ILE A 15 -9.53 17.63 6.45
C ILE A 15 -9.91 16.19 6.07
N ASP A 16 -10.82 16.00 5.13
CA ASP A 16 -11.12 14.64 4.63
C ASP A 16 -11.04 14.51 3.09
N GLU A 17 -10.92 15.60 2.34
CA GLU A 17 -11.04 15.54 0.87
C GLU A 17 -9.80 15.97 0.09
N GLN A 18 -8.75 16.50 0.75
CA GLN A 18 -7.60 17.13 0.08
C GLN A 18 -6.24 16.46 0.35
N VAL A 19 -6.22 15.27 0.95
CA VAL A 19 -5.01 14.43 1.03
C VAL A 19 -5.30 13.08 0.36
N LYS A 20 -5.69 13.13 -0.91
CA LYS A 20 -5.81 11.95 -1.79
C LYS A 20 -4.75 11.97 -2.89
N GLU A 21 -3.53 12.38 -2.56
CA GLU A 21 -2.37 11.98 -3.36
C GLU A 21 -2.07 10.52 -3.01
N GLN A 22 -2.85 9.63 -3.63
CA GLN A 22 -2.72 8.19 -3.46
C GLN A 22 -1.38 7.74 -4.04
N VAL A 23 -0.44 7.46 -3.15
CA VAL A 23 0.72 6.62 -3.41
C VAL A 23 0.18 5.27 -3.91
N MET A 24 0.31 4.98 -5.21
CA MET A 24 -0.29 3.79 -5.82
C MET A 24 0.54 2.55 -5.49
N LEU A 25 0.21 1.94 -4.35
CA LEU A 25 0.85 0.72 -3.87
C LEU A 25 0.74 -0.40 -4.92
N THR A 26 1.86 -1.06 -5.23
CA THR A 26 1.85 -2.27 -6.07
C THR A 26 2.52 -3.43 -5.33
N LEU A 27 1.73 -4.46 -5.01
CA LEU A 27 2.22 -5.70 -4.42
C LEU A 27 2.63 -6.69 -5.53
N TRP A 28 3.90 -7.04 -5.57
CA TRP A 28 4.42 -8.12 -6.38
C TRP A 28 4.37 -9.43 -5.58
N TYR A 29 3.67 -10.43 -6.11
CA TYR A 29 3.37 -11.68 -5.42
C TYR A 29 3.43 -12.89 -6.35
N SER A 30 3.57 -14.10 -5.79
CA SER A 30 3.37 -15.34 -6.54
C SER A 30 2.36 -16.23 -5.82
N ARG A 31 1.60 -17.05 -6.55
CA ARG A 31 0.64 -17.99 -5.96
C ARG A 31 1.36 -19.02 -5.07
N LYS A 32 0.66 -19.52 -4.05
CA LYS A 32 1.16 -20.52 -3.09
C LYS A 32 2.49 -20.11 -2.42
N SER A 33 2.73 -18.81 -2.23
CA SER A 33 3.92 -18.28 -1.57
C SER A 33 3.58 -17.55 -0.26
N CYS A 34 4.59 -17.19 0.51
CA CYS A 34 4.42 -16.35 1.71
C CYS A 34 3.89 -14.94 1.39
N ALA A 35 3.77 -14.54 0.13
CA ALA A 35 3.22 -13.25 -0.29
C ALA A 35 1.69 -13.12 -0.07
N TYR A 36 0.99 -14.19 0.34
CA TYR A 36 -0.42 -14.08 0.74
C TYR A 36 -0.63 -13.26 2.03
N ALA A 37 0.33 -13.29 2.96
CA ALA A 37 0.22 -12.53 4.20
C ALA A 37 0.09 -11.01 3.96
N PRO A 38 1.00 -10.34 3.21
CA PRO A 38 0.83 -8.93 2.88
C PRO A 38 -0.34 -8.67 1.94
N HIS A 39 -0.74 -9.62 1.09
CA HIS A 39 -1.94 -9.49 0.26
C HIS A 39 -3.20 -9.37 1.12
N ILE A 40 -3.36 -10.25 2.12
CA ILE A 40 -4.48 -10.19 3.07
C ILE A 40 -4.45 -8.87 3.85
N LEU A 41 -3.29 -8.49 4.38
CA LEU A 41 -3.13 -7.25 5.14
C LEU A 41 -3.54 -6.02 4.33
N LEU A 42 -3.10 -5.92 3.07
CA LEU A 42 -3.47 -4.79 2.21
C LEU A 42 -4.98 -4.74 1.96
N TYR A 43 -5.63 -5.89 1.72
CA TYR A 43 -7.10 -5.95 1.63
C TYR A 43 -7.80 -5.54 2.94
N GLU A 44 -7.32 -6.01 4.09
CA GLU A 44 -7.91 -5.70 5.40
C GLU A 44 -7.80 -4.21 5.75
N THR A 45 -6.77 -3.51 5.27
CA THR A 45 -6.60 -2.06 5.50
C THR A 45 -7.57 -1.20 4.69
N GLY A 46 -8.17 -1.73 3.62
CA GLY A 46 -9.01 -0.96 2.70
C GLY A 46 -8.23 0.08 1.86
N VAL A 47 -6.89 0.06 1.89
CA VAL A 47 -6.07 0.92 1.04
C VAL A 47 -6.22 0.52 -0.42
N GLU A 48 -6.12 1.48 -1.33
CA GLU A 48 -6.04 1.16 -2.76
C GLU A 48 -4.65 0.64 -3.11
N PHE A 49 -4.59 -0.52 -3.78
CA PHE A 49 -3.34 -1.10 -4.26
C PHE A 49 -3.58 -1.96 -5.51
N LYS A 50 -2.52 -2.17 -6.28
CA LYS A 50 -2.47 -3.10 -7.41
C LYS A 50 -1.70 -4.35 -7.04
N VAL A 51 -1.97 -5.43 -7.77
CA VAL A 51 -1.23 -6.69 -7.65
C VAL A 51 -0.53 -7.02 -8.97
N ARG A 52 0.73 -7.43 -8.88
CA ARG A 52 1.54 -7.91 -10.00
C ARG A 52 1.95 -9.36 -9.71
N HIS A 53 1.45 -10.31 -10.50
CA HIS A 53 1.86 -11.71 -10.37
C HIS A 53 3.27 -11.94 -10.94
N VAL A 54 4.15 -12.57 -10.16
CA VAL A 54 5.47 -13.04 -10.58
C VAL A 54 5.37 -14.53 -10.87
N ASP A 55 5.50 -14.90 -12.14
CA ASP A 55 5.44 -16.31 -12.54
C ASP A 55 6.77 -17.02 -12.28
N PHE A 56 6.77 -17.95 -11.31
CA PHE A 56 7.95 -18.73 -10.98
C PHE A 56 8.21 -19.89 -11.95
N ALA A 57 7.19 -20.35 -12.68
CA ALA A 57 7.35 -21.37 -13.71
C ALA A 57 8.17 -20.83 -14.90
N GLU A 58 7.92 -19.57 -15.25
CA GLU A 58 8.68 -18.84 -16.28
C GLU A 58 9.93 -18.13 -15.74
N ASN A 59 10.28 -18.38 -14.46
CA ASN A 59 11.45 -17.83 -13.79
C ASN A 59 11.51 -16.29 -13.76
N GLU A 60 10.35 -15.62 -13.78
CA GLU A 60 10.25 -14.16 -13.82
C GLU A 60 10.91 -13.48 -12.62
N GLN A 61 11.04 -14.17 -11.47
CA GLN A 61 11.72 -13.64 -10.30
C GLN A 61 13.22 -13.38 -10.50
N THR A 62 13.79 -13.88 -11.60
CA THR A 62 15.17 -13.62 -12.01
C THR A 62 15.26 -12.71 -13.23
N SER A 63 14.13 -12.27 -13.77
CA SER A 63 14.10 -11.32 -14.89
C SER A 63 14.71 -9.97 -14.48
N PRO A 64 15.36 -9.25 -15.41
CA PRO A 64 15.83 -7.88 -15.16
C PRO A 64 14.72 -6.97 -14.62
N ASP A 65 13.50 -7.11 -15.15
CA ASP A 65 12.33 -6.35 -14.74
C ASP A 65 12.04 -6.55 -13.25
N PHE A 66 11.92 -7.79 -12.77
CA PHE A 66 11.67 -8.03 -11.35
C PHE A 66 12.88 -7.75 -10.47
N LEU A 67 14.11 -8.02 -10.94
CA LEU A 67 15.32 -7.74 -10.17
C LEU A 67 15.55 -6.23 -9.98
N SER A 68 15.05 -5.39 -10.89
CA SER A 68 15.05 -3.93 -10.69
C SER A 68 14.14 -3.50 -9.53
N ILE A 69 13.09 -4.27 -9.23
CA ILE A 69 12.18 -4.05 -8.09
C ILE A 69 12.74 -4.67 -6.82
N ASN A 70 13.19 -5.92 -6.87
CA ASN A 70 13.81 -6.62 -5.75
C ASN A 70 15.04 -7.40 -6.21
N PRO A 71 16.26 -6.88 -6.01
CA PRO A 71 17.50 -7.55 -6.39
C PRO A 71 17.71 -8.93 -5.75
N LYS A 72 16.97 -9.26 -4.67
CA LYS A 72 17.01 -10.59 -4.06
C LYS A 72 16.23 -11.64 -4.86
N GLY A 73 15.41 -11.23 -5.84
CA GLY A 73 14.58 -12.14 -6.64
C GLY A 73 13.61 -12.95 -5.79
N ARG A 74 12.96 -12.31 -4.81
CA ARG A 74 12.00 -12.94 -3.89
C ARG A 74 10.70 -12.14 -3.81
N VAL A 75 9.60 -12.85 -3.64
CA VAL A 75 8.31 -12.26 -3.23
C VAL A 75 8.14 -12.45 -1.70
N PRO A 76 7.33 -11.62 -1.03
CA PRO A 76 6.65 -10.42 -1.54
C PRO A 76 7.61 -9.25 -1.81
N ALA A 77 7.20 -8.32 -2.67
CA ALA A 77 7.80 -6.99 -2.79
C ALA A 77 6.69 -5.93 -2.93
N LEU A 78 6.82 -4.80 -2.24
CA LEU A 78 5.85 -3.70 -2.26
C LEU A 78 6.53 -2.45 -2.83
N VAL A 79 5.92 -1.86 -3.85
CA VAL A 79 6.33 -0.57 -4.43
C VAL A 79 5.33 0.48 -3.96
N THR A 80 5.84 1.63 -3.52
CA THR A 80 5.09 2.80 -3.02
C THR A 80 5.28 3.96 -3.97
#